data_AF-A0A975LAC2-F1
#
_entry.id   AF-A0A975LAC2-F1
#
_cell.length_a   1.000
_cell.length_b   1.000
_cell.length_c   1.000
_cell.angle_alpha   90.00
_cell.angle_beta   90.00
_cell.angle_gamma   90.00
#
_symmetry.space_group_name_H-M   'P 1'
#
loop_
_entity.id
_entity.type
_entity.pdbx_description
1 polymer ?
#
loop_
_entity_poly.entity_id
_entity_poly.type
_entity_poly.pdbx_seq_one_letter_code
_entity_poly.pdbx_strand_id
1 'polypeptide(L)'
;MSSPTEAGNPTVFDMFTDAAKRVVVHAQEEGTRLHHRRMGPEHLLLGLLREEEDLAARALGGLGVGYEAAEAEVLRAIPARKRPVDDGLPFSRETRAALRYSFHASARHGHGHLGTEHLLLGVLYRDRATVPGLLRNLGIAPERVRGEVEDLIAAMTREAAEPGPPVTNPATEAPSPTPPRSPRERTRPRGPPEAGDRLRAALPRRPADPGVRHAAHGRSGPDEHAGWRGDDGGLGPDLPPGAPAAVREGPSGAVASGTRI
;
A
#
# COMPACT_ATOMS: atom_id res chain seq x y z
N MET A 1 -24.49 -28.87 1.21
CA MET A 1 -23.09 -28.83 1.66
C MET A 1 -22.28 -28.33 0.48
N SER A 2 -22.08 -27.01 0.39
CA SER A 2 -21.35 -26.38 -0.72
C SER A 2 -19.89 -26.20 -0.33
N SER A 3 -19.01 -26.60 -1.24
CA SER A 3 -17.56 -26.70 -1.06
C SER A 3 -16.90 -25.35 -0.78
N PRO A 4 -15.87 -25.30 0.08
CA PRO A 4 -14.99 -24.14 0.21
C PRO A 4 -13.92 -24.17 -0.90
N THR A 5 -13.39 -22.99 -1.24
CA THR A 5 -12.26 -22.72 -2.17
C THR A 5 -12.63 -22.22 -3.56
N GLU A 6 -13.29 -21.06 -3.61
CA GLU A 6 -12.96 -20.03 -4.60
C GLU A 6 -12.36 -18.84 -3.84
N ALA A 7 -11.21 -19.07 -3.17
CA ALA A 7 -10.35 -17.96 -2.78
C ALA A 7 -9.73 -17.44 -4.07
N GLY A 8 -10.53 -16.65 -4.80
CA GLY A 8 -10.11 -15.95 -6.01
C GLY A 8 -8.82 -15.20 -5.70
N ASN A 9 -7.85 -15.32 -6.60
CA ASN A 9 -6.66 -14.48 -6.56
C ASN A 9 -7.13 -13.03 -6.36
N PRO A 10 -6.70 -12.32 -5.30
CA PRO A 10 -7.19 -10.97 -5.05
C PRO A 10 -7.05 -10.18 -6.34
N THR A 11 -8.18 -9.63 -6.79
CA THR A 11 -8.17 -8.77 -7.97
C THR A 11 -7.26 -7.59 -7.65
N VAL A 12 -6.66 -6.99 -8.68
CA VAL A 12 -5.82 -5.79 -8.51
C VAL A 12 -6.56 -4.70 -7.72
N PHE A 13 -7.89 -4.68 -7.78
CA PHE A 13 -8.76 -3.74 -7.09
C PHE A 13 -8.98 -4.05 -5.60
N ASP A 14 -8.85 -5.31 -5.18
CA ASP A 14 -8.96 -5.70 -3.76
C ASP A 14 -7.79 -5.16 -2.93
N MET A 15 -6.68 -4.85 -3.60
CA MET A 15 -5.52 -4.22 -2.97
C MET A 15 -5.74 -2.73 -2.67
N PHE A 16 -6.71 -2.08 -3.30
CA PHE A 16 -6.96 -0.65 -3.08
C PHE A 16 -7.69 -0.44 -1.76
N THR A 17 -7.30 0.59 -1.01
CA THR A 17 -8.15 1.09 0.09
C THR A 17 -9.43 1.66 -0.47
N ASP A 18 -10.49 1.76 0.34
CA ASP A 18 -11.75 2.32 -0.14
C ASP A 18 -11.61 3.78 -0.61
N ALA A 19 -10.74 4.56 0.03
CA ALA A 19 -10.34 5.89 -0.43
C ALA A 19 -9.67 5.85 -1.82
N ALA A 20 -8.70 4.95 -2.01
CA ALA A 20 -8.04 4.79 -3.31
C ALA A 20 -9.03 4.35 -4.41
N LYS A 21 -10.04 3.53 -4.09
CA LYS A 21 -11.11 3.16 -5.03
C LYS A 21 -11.95 4.38 -5.41
N ARG A 22 -12.36 5.20 -4.43
CA ARG A 22 -13.11 6.45 -4.68
C ARG A 22 -12.31 7.43 -5.54
N VAL A 23 -11.02 7.59 -5.30
CA VAL A 23 -10.12 8.40 -6.15
C VAL A 23 -10.18 7.96 -7.62
N VAL A 24 -10.18 6.65 -7.91
CA VAL A 24 -10.29 6.13 -9.29
C VAL A 24 -11.66 6.45 -9.89
N VAL A 25 -12.73 6.35 -9.11
CA VAL A 25 -14.09 6.75 -9.55
C VAL A 25 -14.14 8.25 -9.82
N HIS A 26 -13.60 9.08 -8.95
CA HIS A 26 -13.52 10.53 -9.18
C HIS A 26 -12.71 10.86 -10.42
N ALA A 27 -11.56 10.23 -10.63
CA ALA A 27 -10.78 10.40 -11.85
C ALA A 27 -11.57 10.02 -13.12
N GLN A 28 -12.48 9.05 -13.01
CA GLN A 28 -13.31 8.58 -14.11
C GLN A 28 -14.38 9.61 -14.44
N GLU A 29 -15.03 10.15 -13.41
CA GLU A 29 -15.98 11.26 -13.52
C GLU A 29 -15.31 12.49 -14.14
N GLU A 30 -14.11 12.85 -13.68
CA GLU A 30 -13.36 14.02 -14.17
C GLU A 30 -13.02 13.90 -15.65
N GLY A 31 -12.49 12.75 -16.09
CA GLY A 31 -12.15 12.57 -17.49
C GLY A 31 -13.36 12.60 -18.42
N THR A 32 -14.50 12.08 -17.95
CA THR A 32 -15.78 12.17 -18.68
C THR A 32 -16.28 13.61 -18.73
N ARG A 33 -16.27 14.32 -17.58
CA ARG A 33 -16.71 15.72 -17.43
C ARG A 33 -15.90 16.67 -18.30
N LEU A 34 -14.60 16.46 -18.39
CA LEU A 34 -13.67 17.24 -19.22
C LEU A 34 -13.66 16.81 -20.69
N HIS A 35 -14.48 15.82 -21.08
CA HIS A 35 -14.56 15.28 -22.44
C HIS A 35 -13.20 14.82 -23.00
N HIS A 36 -12.38 14.20 -22.14
CA HIS A 36 -11.12 13.59 -22.55
C HIS A 36 -11.37 12.19 -23.13
N ARG A 37 -10.43 11.67 -23.94
CA ARG A 37 -10.58 10.37 -24.63
C ARG A 37 -10.21 9.18 -23.75
N ARG A 38 -9.34 9.42 -22.78
CA ARG A 38 -8.77 8.41 -21.90
C ARG A 38 -8.57 9.02 -20.53
N MET A 39 -8.68 8.21 -19.49
CA MET A 39 -8.32 8.63 -18.14
C MET A 39 -6.78 8.69 -18.09
N GLY A 40 -6.22 9.89 -18.16
CA GLY A 40 -4.80 10.17 -17.89
C GLY A 40 -4.49 10.39 -16.41
N PRO A 41 -3.20 10.42 -16.01
CA PRO A 41 -2.77 10.66 -14.63
C PRO A 41 -3.26 11.99 -14.04
N GLU A 42 -3.51 12.99 -14.88
CA GLU A 42 -4.10 14.27 -14.50
C GLU A 42 -5.49 14.11 -13.85
N HIS A 43 -6.28 13.12 -14.27
CA HIS A 43 -7.58 12.89 -13.64
C HIS A 43 -7.43 12.19 -12.31
N LEU A 44 -6.41 11.34 -12.15
CA LEU A 44 -6.07 10.78 -10.84
C LEU A 44 -5.63 11.89 -9.89
N LEU A 45 -4.87 12.88 -10.35
CA LEU A 45 -4.54 14.06 -9.54
C LEU A 45 -5.81 14.80 -9.08
N LEU A 46 -6.75 15.08 -10.00
CA LEU A 46 -8.01 15.72 -9.63
C LEU A 46 -8.85 14.86 -8.68
N GLY A 47 -8.88 13.54 -8.88
CA GLY A 47 -9.54 12.60 -7.98
C GLY A 47 -8.92 12.58 -6.58
N LEU A 48 -7.59 12.65 -6.48
CA LEU A 48 -6.87 12.76 -5.21
C LEU A 48 -7.16 14.08 -4.48
N LEU A 49 -7.39 15.16 -5.21
CA LEU A 49 -7.77 16.46 -4.64
C LEU A 49 -9.25 16.52 -4.21
N ARG A 50 -10.10 15.66 -4.77
CA ARG A 50 -11.52 15.51 -4.35
C ARG A 50 -11.70 14.58 -3.15
N GLU A 51 -10.79 13.65 -2.94
CA GLU A 51 -10.78 12.77 -1.78
C GLU A 51 -10.19 13.52 -0.57
N GLU A 52 -11.05 14.29 0.10
CA GLU A 52 -10.67 15.12 1.25
C GLU A 52 -10.21 14.26 2.45
N GLU A 53 -9.45 14.88 3.36
CA GLU A 53 -8.96 14.28 4.61
C GLU A 53 -7.96 13.11 4.48
N ASP A 54 -7.71 12.63 3.27
CA ASP A 54 -6.75 11.57 2.96
C ASP A 54 -5.29 12.05 2.88
N LEU A 55 -4.33 11.13 3.01
CA LEU A 55 -2.91 11.46 3.14
C LEU A 55 -2.36 12.20 1.90
N ALA A 56 -2.82 11.83 0.70
CA ALA A 56 -2.48 12.55 -0.53
C ALA A 56 -3.04 13.99 -0.58
N ALA A 57 -4.31 14.17 -0.18
CA ALA A 57 -4.94 15.48 -0.13
C ALA A 57 -4.26 16.38 0.90
N ARG A 58 -3.87 15.84 2.06
CA ARG A 58 -3.07 16.56 3.06
C ARG A 58 -1.72 17.01 2.50
N ALA A 59 -1.00 16.13 1.80
CA ALA A 59 0.30 16.47 1.21
C ALA A 59 0.17 17.58 0.14
N LEU A 60 -0.83 17.47 -0.75
CA LEU A 60 -1.09 18.46 -1.79
C LEU A 60 -1.56 19.80 -1.19
N GLY A 61 -2.51 19.75 -0.26
CA GLY A 61 -3.06 20.91 0.43
C GLY A 61 -2.04 21.65 1.30
N GLY A 62 -1.15 20.92 1.99
CA GLY A 62 -0.05 21.49 2.76
C GLY A 62 0.94 22.30 1.91
N LEU A 63 0.98 22.02 0.60
CA LEU A 63 1.79 22.74 -0.38
C LEU A 63 1.00 23.80 -1.17
N GLY A 64 -0.27 24.01 -0.83
CA GLY A 64 -1.14 24.98 -1.49
C GLY A 64 -1.70 24.53 -2.85
N VAL A 65 -1.65 23.23 -3.16
CA VAL A 65 -2.33 22.69 -4.35
C VAL A 65 -3.81 22.52 -4.04
N GLY A 66 -4.64 23.39 -4.63
CA GLY A 66 -6.10 23.28 -4.60
C GLY A 66 -6.67 22.61 -5.86
N TYR A 67 -7.89 22.08 -5.75
CA TYR A 67 -8.60 21.44 -6.86
C TYR A 67 -8.78 22.39 -8.05
N GLU A 68 -9.28 23.60 -7.81
CA GLU A 68 -9.63 24.57 -8.86
C GLU A 68 -8.40 25.00 -9.66
N ALA A 69 -7.28 25.21 -8.97
CA ALA A 69 -6.01 25.57 -9.61
C ALA A 69 -5.47 24.42 -10.46
N ALA A 70 -5.54 23.19 -9.95
CA ALA A 70 -5.14 22.00 -10.70
C ALA A 70 -6.04 21.78 -11.93
N GLU A 71 -7.36 21.92 -11.79
CA GLU A 71 -8.31 21.79 -12.90
C GLU A 71 -8.03 22.82 -14.00
N ALA A 72 -7.79 24.08 -13.64
CA ALA A 72 -7.45 25.13 -14.59
C ALA A 72 -6.20 24.78 -15.40
N GLU A 73 -5.17 24.23 -14.75
CA GLU A 73 -3.96 23.77 -15.43
C GLU A 73 -4.20 22.55 -16.33
N VAL A 74 -5.07 21.63 -15.92
CA VAL A 74 -5.48 20.49 -16.76
C VAL A 74 -6.16 20.97 -18.02
N LEU A 75 -7.15 21.87 -17.90
CA LEU A 75 -7.87 22.45 -19.03
C LEU A 75 -6.94 23.22 -19.99
N ARG A 76 -5.92 23.87 -19.47
CA ARG A 76 -4.91 24.58 -20.27
C ARG A 76 -3.96 23.62 -21.01
N ALA A 77 -3.59 22.53 -20.37
CA ALA A 77 -2.64 21.56 -20.91
C ALA A 77 -3.27 20.57 -21.89
N ILE A 78 -4.54 20.20 -21.68
CA ILE A 78 -5.22 19.13 -22.40
C ILE A 78 -6.55 19.65 -22.96
N PRO A 79 -6.65 19.82 -24.29
CA PRO A 79 -7.89 20.27 -24.89
C PRO A 79 -9.02 19.24 -24.81
N ALA A 80 -10.21 19.71 -24.41
CA ALA A 80 -11.45 18.96 -24.47
C ALA A 80 -11.82 18.57 -25.92
N ARG A 81 -12.57 17.48 -26.08
CA ARG A 81 -13.14 17.09 -27.39
C ARG A 81 -14.49 17.76 -27.63
N LYS A 82 -14.82 17.93 -28.91
CA LYS A 82 -16.13 18.43 -29.35
C LYS A 82 -17.29 17.45 -29.17
N ARG A 83 -17.01 16.16 -28.96
CA ARG A 83 -18.02 15.11 -28.79
C ARG A 83 -17.79 14.41 -27.44
N PRO A 84 -18.85 14.22 -26.63
CA PRO A 84 -18.80 13.40 -25.44
C PRO A 84 -18.38 11.96 -25.76
N VAL A 85 -17.82 11.28 -24.76
CA VAL A 85 -17.55 9.84 -24.80
C VAL A 85 -18.66 9.18 -23.97
N ASP A 86 -19.48 8.33 -24.61
CA ASP A 86 -20.66 7.71 -23.96
C ASP A 86 -20.36 6.37 -23.27
N ASP A 87 -19.14 5.84 -23.43
CA ASP A 87 -18.71 4.57 -22.82
C ASP A 87 -17.55 4.79 -21.85
N GLY A 88 -17.49 3.99 -20.78
CA GLY A 88 -16.51 4.09 -19.70
C GLY A 88 -15.09 4.43 -20.19
N LEU A 89 -14.46 5.44 -19.56
CA LEU A 89 -13.26 6.05 -20.09
C LEU A 89 -12.04 5.13 -19.90
N PRO A 90 -11.46 4.59 -20.98
CA PRO A 90 -10.37 3.65 -20.83
C PRO A 90 -9.12 4.33 -20.28
N PHE A 91 -8.34 3.60 -19.46
CA PHE A 91 -7.08 4.12 -18.94
C PHE A 91 -6.09 4.42 -20.06
N SER A 92 -5.38 5.54 -19.93
CA SER A 92 -4.22 5.86 -20.76
C SER A 92 -3.07 4.87 -20.49
N ARG A 93 -2.05 4.84 -21.37
CA ARG A 93 -0.85 4.01 -21.12
C ARG A 93 -0.10 4.52 -19.90
N GLU A 94 -0.10 5.84 -19.74
CA GLU A 94 0.52 6.61 -18.68
C GLU A 94 -0.15 6.33 -17.33
N THR A 95 -1.48 6.21 -17.29
CA THR A 95 -2.25 5.86 -16.08
C THR A 95 -1.97 4.42 -15.65
N ARG A 96 -1.96 3.46 -16.58
CA ARG A 96 -1.57 2.08 -16.25
C ARG A 96 -0.14 2.03 -15.70
N ALA A 97 0.78 2.82 -16.25
CA ALA A 97 2.12 2.94 -15.71
C ALA A 97 2.10 3.54 -14.29
N ALA A 98 1.40 4.66 -14.07
CA ALA A 98 1.27 5.29 -12.75
C ALA A 98 0.74 4.32 -11.70
N LEU A 99 -0.32 3.56 -12.00
CA LEU A 99 -0.88 2.54 -11.10
C LEU A 99 0.14 1.44 -10.77
N ARG A 100 0.89 0.95 -11.77
CA ARG A 100 1.99 0.00 -11.50
C ARG A 100 3.03 0.60 -10.56
N TYR A 101 3.39 1.87 -10.72
CA TYR A 101 4.33 2.53 -9.82
C TYR A 101 3.76 2.74 -8.41
N SER A 102 2.44 2.95 -8.27
CA SER A 102 1.77 2.96 -6.96
C SER A 102 1.95 1.64 -6.21
N PHE A 103 1.84 0.50 -6.89
CA PHE A 103 2.13 -0.81 -6.29
C PHE A 103 3.59 -0.96 -5.86
N HIS A 104 4.53 -0.42 -6.63
CA HIS A 104 5.94 -0.43 -6.22
C HIS A 104 6.16 0.48 -5.01
N ALA A 105 5.49 1.63 -4.95
CA ALA A 105 5.53 2.52 -3.80
C ALA A 105 4.99 1.83 -2.55
N SER A 106 3.82 1.18 -2.62
CA SER A 106 3.26 0.47 -1.47
C SER A 106 4.16 -0.65 -0.97
N ALA A 107 4.73 -1.44 -1.88
CA ALA A 107 5.68 -2.49 -1.53
C ALA A 107 6.95 -1.93 -0.87
N ARG A 108 7.47 -0.79 -1.33
CA ARG A 108 8.65 -0.11 -0.72
C ARG A 108 8.40 0.34 0.71
N HIS A 109 7.16 0.69 1.05
CA HIS A 109 6.76 1.05 2.41
C HIS A 109 6.29 -0.17 3.24
N GLY A 110 6.34 -1.39 2.69
CA GLY A 110 5.87 -2.60 3.36
C GLY A 110 4.35 -2.69 3.47
N HIS A 111 3.60 -1.88 2.72
CA HIS A 111 2.16 -1.86 2.73
C HIS A 111 1.60 -2.93 1.79
N GLY A 112 0.78 -3.84 2.34
CA GLY A 112 0.01 -4.84 1.58
C GLY A 112 -1.28 -4.29 0.96
N HIS A 113 -1.44 -2.97 0.91
CA HIS A 113 -2.58 -2.27 0.33
C HIS A 113 -2.09 -1.03 -0.42
N LEU A 114 -2.94 -0.49 -1.28
CA LEU A 114 -2.68 0.67 -2.13
C LEU A 114 -3.60 1.81 -1.69
N GLY A 115 -3.03 2.72 -0.90
CA GLY A 115 -3.66 3.96 -0.43
C GLY A 115 -3.50 5.16 -1.38
N THR A 116 -4.07 6.30 -0.99
CA THR A 116 -4.08 7.55 -1.79
C THR A 116 -2.67 8.12 -1.96
N GLU A 117 -1.82 7.98 -0.95
CA GLU A 117 -0.40 8.34 -0.95
C GLU A 117 0.40 7.56 -1.99
N HIS A 118 0.10 6.28 -2.16
CA HIS A 118 0.75 5.46 -3.18
C HIS A 118 0.27 5.83 -4.59
N LEU A 119 -1.02 6.17 -4.74
CA LEU A 119 -1.54 6.75 -5.99
C LEU A 119 -0.82 8.04 -6.34
N LEU A 120 -0.65 8.94 -5.37
CA LEU A 120 0.06 10.21 -5.56
C LEU A 120 1.53 9.98 -5.97
N LEU A 121 2.27 9.12 -5.28
CA LEU A 121 3.64 8.74 -5.67
C LEU A 121 3.67 8.10 -7.08
N GLY A 122 2.66 7.30 -7.42
CA GLY A 122 2.52 6.68 -8.73
C GLY A 122 2.30 7.69 -9.86
N VAL A 123 1.47 8.71 -9.68
CA VAL A 123 1.31 9.75 -10.73
C VAL A 123 2.54 10.67 -10.84
N LEU A 124 3.36 10.72 -9.80
CA LEU A 124 4.64 11.43 -9.77
C LEU A 124 5.83 10.57 -10.24
N TYR A 125 5.63 9.35 -10.74
CA TYR A 125 6.74 8.40 -10.97
C TYR A 125 7.83 8.85 -11.98
N ARG A 126 7.52 9.78 -12.89
CA ARG A 126 8.43 10.26 -13.93
C ARG A 126 8.42 11.76 -14.03
N ASP A 127 9.59 12.40 -13.94
CA ASP A 127 9.71 13.86 -13.91
C ASP A 127 9.12 14.55 -15.15
N ARG A 128 9.18 13.88 -16.31
CA ARG A 128 8.63 14.39 -17.58
C ARG A 128 7.18 13.93 -17.86
N ALA A 129 6.47 13.40 -16.87
CA ALA A 129 5.05 13.05 -17.00
C ALA A 129 4.13 14.28 -16.84
N THR A 130 2.85 14.10 -17.19
CA THR A 130 1.83 15.16 -17.18
C THR A 130 1.70 15.82 -15.80
N VAL A 131 1.47 15.05 -14.74
CA VAL A 131 1.20 15.57 -13.39
C VAL A 131 2.38 16.39 -12.83
N PRO A 132 3.63 15.90 -12.88
CA PRO A 132 4.80 16.72 -12.55
C PRO A 132 4.91 18.03 -13.35
N GLY A 133 4.48 18.04 -14.62
CA GLY A 133 4.39 19.26 -15.43
C GLY A 133 3.34 20.23 -14.91
N LEU A 134 2.14 19.75 -14.56
CA LEU A 134 1.06 20.56 -14.01
C LEU A 134 1.47 21.20 -12.68
N LEU A 135 2.07 20.42 -11.77
CA LEU A 135 2.58 20.94 -10.49
C LEU A 135 3.64 22.03 -10.69
N ARG A 136 4.55 21.86 -11.66
CA ARG A 136 5.55 22.88 -12.00
C ARG A 136 4.91 24.17 -12.51
N ASN A 137 3.82 24.09 -13.28
CA ASN A 137 3.08 25.28 -13.72
C ASN A 137 2.39 25.99 -12.55
N LEU A 138 1.98 25.25 -11.51
CA LEU A 138 1.48 25.80 -10.25
C LEU A 138 2.60 26.33 -9.33
N GLY A 139 3.86 26.31 -9.77
CA GLY A 139 5.01 26.79 -8.99
C GLY A 139 5.51 25.79 -7.94
N ILE A 140 5.08 24.53 -8.00
CA ILE A 140 5.41 23.51 -7.00
C ILE A 140 6.31 22.45 -7.63
N ALA A 141 7.49 22.26 -7.03
CA ALA A 141 8.42 21.21 -7.43
C ALA A 141 7.81 19.83 -7.11
N PRO A 142 7.74 18.88 -8.07
CA PRO A 142 7.23 17.54 -7.83
C PRO A 142 7.97 16.81 -6.70
N GLU A 143 9.26 17.07 -6.54
CA GLU A 143 10.12 16.53 -5.48
C GLU A 143 9.66 16.96 -4.09
N ARG A 144 9.11 18.17 -3.98
CA ARG A 144 8.55 18.68 -2.72
C ARG A 144 7.29 17.92 -2.33
N VAL A 145 6.42 17.61 -3.30
CA VAL A 145 5.22 16.79 -3.08
C VAL A 145 5.62 15.37 -2.68
N ARG A 146 6.61 14.76 -3.34
CA ARG A 146 7.12 13.43 -2.97
C ARG A 146 7.65 13.42 -1.54
N GLY A 147 8.47 14.42 -1.16
CA GLY A 147 9.01 14.55 0.19
C GLY A 147 7.92 14.67 1.25
N GLU A 148 6.92 15.52 1.03
CA GLU A 148 5.79 15.70 1.95
C GLU A 148 5.04 14.37 2.18
N VAL A 149 4.79 13.60 1.10
CA VAL A 149 4.15 12.28 1.20
C VAL A 149 5.03 11.29 1.97
N GLU A 150 6.33 11.25 1.68
CA GLU A 150 7.27 10.35 2.37
C GLU A 150 7.36 10.67 3.87
N ASP A 151 7.38 11.95 4.24
CA ASP A 151 7.39 12.41 5.63
C ASP A 151 6.10 12.04 6.36
N LEU A 152 4.94 12.22 5.71
CA LEU A 152 3.63 11.83 6.27
C LEU A 152 3.51 10.32 6.47
N ILE A 153 3.97 9.51 5.51
CA ILE A 153 4.01 8.04 5.67
C ILE A 153 4.90 7.67 6.86
N ALA A 154 6.09 8.25 6.96
CA ALA A 154 7.03 7.98 8.05
C ALA A 154 6.48 8.42 9.43
N ALA A 155 5.72 9.51 9.47
CA ALA A 155 5.03 9.94 10.69
C ALA A 155 3.97 8.92 11.14
N MET A 156 3.11 8.46 10.22
CA MET A 156 2.07 7.46 10.54
C MET A 156 2.68 6.12 10.99
N THR A 157 3.76 5.67 10.35
CA THR A 157 4.45 4.44 10.76
C THR A 157 5.05 4.55 12.16
N ARG A 158 5.60 5.72 12.53
CA ARG A 158 6.13 5.95 13.89
C ARG A 158 5.02 5.99 14.93
N GLU A 159 3.93 6.70 14.64
CA GLU A 159 2.78 6.77 15.55
C GLU A 159 2.18 5.39 15.82
N ALA A 160 2.12 4.51 14.81
CA ALA A 160 1.69 3.12 14.97
C ALA A 160 2.69 2.23 15.74
N ALA A 161 3.97 2.62 15.81
CA ALA A 161 5.04 1.87 16.46
C ALA A 161 5.32 2.31 17.92
N GLU A 162 4.83 3.49 18.33
CA GLU A 162 4.92 3.95 19.72
C GLU A 162 4.03 3.07 20.62
N PRO A 163 4.61 2.33 21.59
CA PRO A 163 3.79 1.65 22.59
C PRO A 163 3.05 2.73 23.40
N GLY A 164 1.72 2.62 23.49
CA GLY A 164 0.91 3.52 24.31
C GLY A 164 1.49 3.68 25.72
N PRO A 165 1.23 4.81 26.41
CA PRO A 165 1.76 5.07 27.74
C PRO A 165 1.50 3.85 28.62
N PRO A 166 2.47 3.43 29.46
CA PRO A 166 2.28 2.27 30.31
C PRO A 166 1.00 2.53 31.11
N VAL A 167 -0.04 1.74 30.83
CA VAL A 167 -1.22 1.65 31.69
C VAL A 167 -0.70 1.07 32.98
N THR A 168 -0.25 1.93 33.88
CA THR A 168 0.05 1.59 35.25
C THR A 168 -1.28 1.22 35.88
N ASN A 169 -1.63 -0.07 35.84
CA ASN A 169 -2.64 -0.60 36.75
C ASN A 169 -2.15 -0.28 38.17
N PRO A 170 -2.87 0.52 38.98
CA PRO A 170 -2.44 0.86 40.34
C PRO A 170 -2.65 -0.31 41.33
N ALA A 171 -2.56 -1.55 40.86
CA ALA A 171 -2.85 -2.74 41.67
C ALA A 171 -1.89 -3.88 41.34
N THR A 172 -0.60 -3.71 41.65
CA THR A 172 0.26 -4.77 42.20
C THR A 172 1.46 -4.08 42.85
N GLU A 173 1.21 -3.42 43.99
CA GLU A 173 2.27 -3.19 44.97
C GLU A 173 2.47 -4.53 45.70
N ALA A 174 3.33 -5.38 45.16
CA ALA A 174 3.87 -6.50 45.92
C ALA A 174 4.96 -5.93 46.85
N PRO A 175 4.89 -6.14 48.18
CA PRO A 175 5.89 -5.61 49.09
C PRO A 175 7.25 -6.29 48.86
N SER A 176 8.30 -5.48 48.79
CA SER A 176 9.70 -5.94 48.73
C SER A 176 10.07 -6.74 50.00
N PRO A 177 10.83 -7.86 49.91
CA PRO A 177 11.33 -8.56 51.07
C PRO A 177 12.64 -7.96 51.57
N THR A 178 12.68 -7.57 52.84
CA THR A 178 13.90 -7.21 53.58
C THR A 178 14.56 -8.48 54.15
N PRO A 179 15.87 -8.75 53.96
CA PRO A 179 16.59 -9.77 54.74
C PRO A 179 17.01 -9.17 56.10
N PRO A 180 17.21 -9.92 57.22
CA PRO A 180 18.34 -10.88 57.29
C PRO A 180 18.34 -11.99 58.40
N ARG A 181 19.44 -12.77 58.40
CA ARG A 181 20.12 -13.55 59.48
C ARG A 181 19.66 -14.99 59.83
N SER A 182 20.51 -15.96 59.46
CA SER A 182 20.78 -17.23 60.18
C SER A 182 21.73 -16.97 61.39
N PRO A 183 22.08 -17.94 62.28
CA PRO A 183 21.71 -19.37 62.36
C PRO A 183 21.40 -19.90 63.78
N ARG A 184 20.86 -21.13 63.90
CA ARG A 184 21.29 -22.13 64.91
C ARG A 184 20.65 -23.50 64.67
N GLU A 185 21.52 -24.51 64.66
CA GLU A 185 21.23 -25.94 64.60
C GLU A 185 20.36 -26.43 65.77
N ARG A 186 19.58 -27.49 65.51
CA ARG A 186 19.38 -28.61 66.46
C ARG A 186 18.70 -29.82 65.78
N THR A 187 19.51 -30.88 65.59
CA THR A 187 19.26 -32.31 65.86
C THR A 187 17.97 -33.02 65.37
N ARG A 188 18.18 -34.10 64.60
CA ARG A 188 17.25 -35.20 64.24
C ARG A 188 16.93 -36.12 65.44
N PRO A 189 15.92 -37.03 65.38
CA PRO A 189 16.06 -38.41 64.81
C PRO A 189 14.81 -38.92 64.03
N ARG A 190 14.91 -39.68 62.91
CA ARG A 190 15.05 -41.14 62.65
C ARG A 190 13.74 -41.98 62.71
N GLY A 191 13.29 -42.55 61.56
CA GLY A 191 12.33 -43.67 61.45
C GLY A 191 11.70 -43.90 60.03
N PRO A 192 11.66 -45.11 59.42
CA PRO A 192 11.26 -45.40 58.01
C PRO A 192 9.99 -46.32 57.88
N PRO A 193 9.71 -47.08 56.78
CA PRO A 193 9.49 -46.80 55.33
C PRO A 193 8.15 -47.40 54.77
N GLU A 194 7.84 -47.26 53.47
CA GLU A 194 7.09 -48.18 52.53
C GLU A 194 6.76 -47.41 51.22
N ALA A 195 7.10 -47.78 49.97
CA ALA A 195 6.99 -48.98 49.11
C ALA A 195 5.71 -49.02 48.24
N GLY A 196 5.89 -49.10 46.90
CA GLY A 196 4.83 -49.37 45.89
C GLY A 196 5.06 -48.61 44.56
N ASP A 197 5.80 -49.15 43.59
CA ASP A 197 5.30 -49.88 42.38
C ASP A 197 4.30 -49.05 41.53
N ARG A 198 4.32 -48.95 40.20
CA ARG A 198 5.13 -49.41 39.05
C ARG A 198 4.37 -48.95 37.76
N LEU A 199 4.98 -49.19 36.58
CA LEU A 199 4.50 -49.08 35.17
C LEU A 199 4.67 -47.70 34.47
N ARG A 200 5.49 -47.51 33.41
CA ARG A 200 5.56 -48.09 32.02
C ARG A 200 4.22 -47.98 31.26
N ALA A 201 4.12 -47.63 29.98
CA ALA A 201 5.04 -47.29 28.89
C ALA A 201 4.24 -46.75 27.68
N ALA A 202 4.95 -46.10 26.75
CA ALA A 202 4.81 -46.07 25.28
C ALA A 202 3.42 -45.97 24.60
N LEU A 203 3.23 -44.89 23.85
CA LEU A 203 2.19 -44.67 22.82
C LEU A 203 2.64 -45.19 21.44
N PRO A 204 1.77 -45.86 20.66
CA PRO A 204 1.98 -46.05 19.22
C PRO A 204 1.19 -45.04 18.36
N ARG A 205 1.80 -44.65 17.23
CA ARG A 205 1.23 -43.85 16.13
C ARG A 205 0.27 -44.69 15.27
N ARG A 206 -0.71 -44.04 14.63
CA ARG A 206 -1.60 -44.65 13.63
C ARG A 206 -1.57 -43.91 12.27
N PRO A 207 -1.92 -44.60 11.17
CA PRO A 207 -1.54 -44.26 9.80
C PRO A 207 -2.65 -43.55 8.98
N ALA A 208 -2.25 -43.08 7.79
CA ALA A 208 -3.10 -42.57 6.69
C ALA A 208 -3.78 -43.69 5.90
N ASP A 209 -4.91 -43.39 5.22
CA ASP A 209 -5.23 -43.64 3.78
C ASP A 209 -6.72 -43.25 3.46
N PRO A 210 -7.32 -43.53 2.27
CA PRO A 210 -7.37 -42.78 1.01
C PRO A 210 -8.76 -42.21 0.61
N GLY A 211 -8.79 -41.49 -0.51
CA GLY A 211 -9.95 -40.73 -1.04
C GLY A 211 -11.05 -41.50 -1.80
N VAL A 212 -12.00 -40.75 -2.35
CA VAL A 212 -13.07 -41.24 -3.23
C VAL A 212 -13.46 -40.16 -4.27
N ARG A 213 -13.69 -40.63 -5.51
CA ARG A 213 -14.21 -39.91 -6.69
C ARG A 213 -15.74 -39.92 -6.69
N HIS A 214 -16.41 -38.97 -7.35
CA HIS A 214 -17.52 -39.25 -8.31
C HIS A 214 -18.06 -37.96 -8.94
N ALA A 215 -18.64 -38.13 -10.13
CA ALA A 215 -18.98 -37.15 -11.15
C ALA A 215 -20.43 -36.63 -11.09
N ALA A 216 -20.69 -35.61 -11.94
CA ALA A 216 -21.85 -35.45 -12.84
C ALA A 216 -22.83 -34.27 -12.60
N HIS A 217 -22.99 -33.48 -13.69
CA HIS A 217 -24.21 -32.78 -14.20
C HIS A 217 -24.76 -31.63 -13.32
N GLY A 218 -25.29 -30.49 -13.80
CA GLY A 218 -25.64 -29.96 -15.10
C GLY A 218 -26.77 -28.91 -14.91
N ARG A 219 -26.79 -27.87 -15.76
CA ARG A 219 -27.90 -26.93 -16.13
C ARG A 219 -28.17 -25.66 -15.29
N SER A 220 -27.98 -24.53 -15.98
CA SER A 220 -28.93 -23.46 -16.34
C SER A 220 -29.71 -22.67 -15.27
N GLY A 221 -29.50 -21.34 -15.28
CA GLY A 221 -30.41 -20.29 -14.83
C GLY A 221 -29.72 -18.92 -14.87
N PRO A 222 -30.26 -17.89 -15.56
CA PRO A 222 -29.64 -16.57 -15.65
C PRO A 222 -30.13 -15.65 -14.52
N ASP A 223 -29.27 -14.85 -13.90
CA ASP A 223 -29.65 -13.57 -13.30
C ASP A 223 -28.40 -12.73 -12.92
N GLU A 224 -28.42 -11.51 -13.45
CA GLU A 224 -27.91 -10.24 -12.90
C GLU A 224 -26.40 -9.97 -12.70
N HIS A 225 -26.11 -8.66 -12.73
CA HIS A 225 -24.85 -7.95 -12.54
C HIS A 225 -23.99 -7.70 -13.79
N ALA A 226 -24.15 -6.48 -14.31
CA ALA A 226 -23.22 -5.84 -15.24
C ALA A 226 -21.85 -5.65 -14.56
N GLY A 227 -21.09 -6.75 -14.49
CA GLY A 227 -19.69 -6.77 -14.14
C GLY A 227 -18.90 -6.09 -15.25
N TRP A 228 -18.04 -5.17 -14.85
CA TRP A 228 -16.92 -4.68 -15.64
C TRP A 228 -16.16 -5.88 -16.21
N ARG A 229 -16.36 -6.17 -17.50
CA ARG A 229 -15.53 -7.14 -18.22
C ARG A 229 -14.20 -6.46 -18.48
N GLY A 230 -13.24 -6.71 -17.59
CA GLY A 230 -11.85 -6.39 -17.84
C GLY A 230 -11.40 -7.17 -19.06
N ASP A 231 -11.17 -6.47 -20.16
CA ASP A 231 -10.37 -7.01 -21.25
C ASP A 231 -8.97 -7.30 -20.71
N ASP A 232 -8.59 -8.57 -20.78
CA ASP A 232 -7.30 -9.15 -20.42
C ASP A 232 -6.16 -8.58 -21.30
N GLY A 233 -5.80 -7.32 -21.07
CA GLY A 233 -4.56 -6.72 -21.50
C GLY A 233 -3.48 -6.97 -20.44
N GLY A 234 -2.99 -8.20 -20.38
CA GLY A 234 -2.08 -8.74 -19.36
C GLY A 234 -1.05 -7.75 -18.80
N LEU A 235 -1.20 -7.44 -17.51
CA LEU A 235 -0.10 -7.02 -16.65
C LEU A 235 0.67 -8.29 -16.25
N GLY A 236 1.51 -8.79 -17.16
CA GLY A 236 2.39 -9.92 -16.87
C GLY A 236 3.41 -9.58 -15.77
N PRO A 237 3.81 -10.56 -14.93
CA PRO A 237 4.79 -10.37 -13.88
C PRO A 237 6.21 -10.42 -14.45
N ASP A 238 6.73 -9.28 -14.89
CA ASP A 238 8.17 -9.09 -15.07
C ASP A 238 8.60 -7.84 -14.29
N LEU A 239 8.85 -8.03 -12.99
CA LEU A 239 9.69 -7.15 -12.19
C LEU A 239 11.13 -7.66 -12.31
N PRO A 240 12.12 -6.86 -12.74
CA PRO A 240 13.51 -7.26 -12.62
C PRO A 240 13.97 -7.21 -11.15
N PRO A 241 14.71 -8.21 -10.66
CA PRO A 241 15.28 -8.19 -9.32
C PRO A 241 16.59 -7.39 -9.28
N GLY A 242 16.67 -6.42 -8.35
CA GLY A 242 17.90 -5.91 -7.74
C GLY A 242 18.82 -5.02 -8.59
N ALA A 243 19.01 -3.77 -8.16
CA ALA A 243 20.35 -3.30 -7.84
C ALA A 243 20.30 -2.09 -6.87
N PRO A 244 21.30 -1.96 -5.96
CA PRO A 244 21.27 -1.06 -4.80
C PRO A 244 22.26 0.12 -4.86
N ALA A 245 22.11 0.99 -3.86
CA ALA A 245 23.10 1.83 -3.17
C ALA A 245 23.72 3.06 -3.87
N ALA A 246 23.81 4.12 -3.07
CA ALA A 246 24.30 5.45 -3.38
C ALA A 246 25.85 5.60 -3.29
N VAL A 247 26.30 6.76 -3.77
CA VAL A 247 27.56 7.50 -3.49
C VAL A 247 28.81 7.11 -4.29
N ARG A 248 29.37 8.06 -5.08
CA ARG A 248 30.65 8.75 -4.80
C ARG A 248 30.97 9.88 -5.79
N GLU A 249 31.74 10.82 -5.26
CA GLU A 249 32.15 12.14 -5.73
C GLU A 249 33.00 12.18 -7.02
N GLY A 250 33.20 13.39 -7.55
CA GLY A 250 33.88 13.72 -8.82
C GLY A 250 35.38 13.39 -8.92
N PRO A 251 36.08 13.94 -9.95
CA PRO A 251 36.58 15.30 -9.79
C PRO A 251 36.62 16.18 -11.07
N SER A 252 36.67 17.49 -10.79
CA SER A 252 37.44 18.56 -11.45
C SER A 252 38.26 18.23 -12.70
N GLY A 253 38.06 19.01 -13.77
CA GLY A 253 38.91 19.06 -14.95
C GLY A 253 38.62 20.28 -15.83
N ALA A 254 39.51 21.25 -15.79
CA ALA A 254 39.51 22.51 -16.53
C ALA A 254 39.89 22.36 -18.02
N VAL A 255 39.98 23.51 -18.71
CA VAL A 255 40.57 23.84 -20.04
C VAL A 255 39.59 23.84 -21.24
N ALA A 256 39.58 24.80 -22.17
CA ALA A 256 40.36 26.02 -22.40
C ALA A 256 39.54 27.00 -23.28
N SER A 257 39.77 28.30 -23.06
CA SER A 257 39.54 29.35 -24.05
C SER A 257 40.48 29.17 -25.25
N GLY A 258 39.95 29.34 -26.46
CA GLY A 258 40.73 29.41 -27.70
C GLY A 258 40.17 30.48 -28.62
N THR A 259 40.81 31.65 -28.58
CA THR A 259 40.68 32.76 -29.54
C THR A 259 41.57 32.53 -30.76
N ARG A 260 41.16 33.14 -31.89
CA ARG A 260 41.78 33.31 -33.24
C ARG A 260 41.05 32.46 -34.29
N ILE A 261 40.65 32.99 -35.45
CA ILE A 261 41.15 34.11 -36.27
C ILE A 261 39.96 34.90 -36.81
#